data_AF-A0A7V9DPA1-F1
#
_entry.id   AF-A0A7V9DPA1-F1
#
_cell.length_a   1.000
_cell.length_b   1.000
_cell.length_c   1.000
_cell.angle_alpha   90.00
_cell.angle_beta   90.00
_cell.angle_gamma   90.00
#
_symmetry.space_group_name_H-M   'P 1'
#
loop_
_entity.id
_entity.type
_entity.pdbx_description
1 polymer ?
#
loop_
_entity_poly.entity_id
_entity_poly.type
_entity_poly.pdbx_seq_one_letter_code
_entity_poly.pdbx_strand_id
1 'polypeptide(L)'
;MTTSHMPSAPPEGRPVPPKDWLPGLVENAKTDVVSGFILFLIALPLCLAIALASGAPAIAGVIAGIVAGTVACLLSGSYVTINGPAAGMIVIVSGAITELGYESALAVGVVAGGIQILLSFARAGKMTGFFPLSVIHGMLAGIGLIIMAGQIHVALGRLNPGAHGFHIFTEIPPSFENLVPEIAVIGAAAVAVMIVWPRLGKVGKLVPAPLVAVVVGTVIAAINGAGDILIEDEEGGTRSSTVDLGGGLLDGLTSPDFSDVLTGPGLKWVFLYLFVASLESLLTAEAIDKLDPWKRRSDMNRELFGKGVGNMVSSAIGGLPMIAEVVRSKANI
;
A
#
# COMPACT_ATOMS: atom_id res chain seq x y z
N MET A 1 32.12 23.78 -18.64
CA MET A 1 32.17 22.75 -19.71
C MET A 1 31.75 21.43 -19.08
N THR A 2 30.45 21.16 -19.05
CA THR A 2 29.87 19.95 -18.48
C THR A 2 29.76 18.89 -19.57
N THR A 3 30.61 17.88 -19.51
CA THR A 3 30.59 16.72 -20.40
C THR A 3 29.29 15.94 -20.17
N SER A 4 28.38 16.00 -21.13
CA SER A 4 27.24 15.11 -21.23
C SER A 4 27.74 13.68 -21.45
N HIS A 5 27.74 12.85 -20.42
CA HIS A 5 27.88 11.41 -20.59
C HIS A 5 26.67 10.91 -21.39
N MET A 6 26.83 10.67 -22.70
CA MET A 6 25.87 9.87 -23.44
C MET A 6 25.91 8.44 -22.88
N PRO A 7 24.75 7.80 -22.62
CA PRO A 7 24.73 6.38 -22.25
C PRO A 7 25.34 5.56 -23.38
N SER A 8 26.28 4.68 -23.04
CA SER A 8 26.80 3.66 -23.96
C SER A 8 25.64 2.85 -24.55
N ALA A 9 25.68 2.57 -25.85
CA ALA A 9 24.66 1.78 -26.53
C ALA A 9 24.37 0.46 -25.76
N PRO A 10 23.11 0.03 -25.65
CA PRO A 10 22.77 -1.22 -24.99
C PRO A 10 23.50 -2.40 -25.66
N PRO A 11 23.94 -3.42 -24.90
CA PRO A 11 24.47 -4.65 -25.49
C PRO A 11 23.44 -5.27 -26.45
N GLU A 12 23.93 -5.90 -27.52
CA GLU A 12 23.11 -6.41 -28.64
C GLU A 12 21.87 -7.18 -28.15
N GLY A 13 20.70 -6.79 -28.67
CA GLY A 13 19.41 -7.42 -28.38
C GLY A 13 18.61 -6.82 -27.22
N ARG A 14 19.11 -5.81 -26.49
CA ARG A 14 18.31 -5.10 -25.48
C ARG A 14 17.52 -3.93 -26.08
N PRO A 15 16.23 -3.75 -25.72
CA PRO A 15 15.48 -2.58 -26.13
C PRO A 15 16.16 -1.31 -25.59
N VAL A 16 16.20 -0.26 -26.40
CA VAL A 16 16.73 1.04 -26.00
C VAL A 16 15.84 1.58 -24.85
N PRO A 17 16.43 2.03 -23.73
CA PRO A 17 15.64 2.59 -22.65
C PRO A 17 14.93 3.88 -23.11
N PRO A 18 13.68 4.13 -22.66
CA PRO A 18 13.01 5.39 -22.94
C PRO A 18 13.79 6.55 -22.31
N LYS A 19 13.60 7.76 -22.85
CA LYS A 19 14.20 8.96 -22.26
C LYS A 19 13.64 9.20 -20.85
N ASP A 20 14.42 9.85 -20.00
CA ASP A 20 13.97 10.21 -18.65
C ASP A 20 13.14 11.50 -18.67
N TRP A 21 12.31 11.69 -17.64
CA TRP A 21 11.58 12.94 -17.35
C TRP A 21 10.67 13.42 -18.49
N LEU A 22 10.63 14.74 -18.75
CA LEU A 22 9.73 15.37 -19.71
C LEU A 22 9.89 14.82 -21.14
N PRO A 23 11.11 14.61 -21.69
CA PRO A 23 11.26 13.96 -22.99
C PRO A 23 10.64 12.56 -23.04
N GLY A 24 10.78 11.77 -21.98
CA GLY A 24 10.18 10.43 -21.89
C GLY A 24 8.66 10.46 -21.75
N LEU A 25 8.14 11.42 -20.99
CA LEU A 25 6.71 11.63 -20.81
C LEU A 25 6.04 12.00 -22.15
N VAL A 26 6.67 12.85 -22.97
CA VAL A 26 6.16 13.20 -24.29
C VAL A 26 6.24 12.02 -25.25
N GLU A 27 7.33 11.24 -25.19
CA GLU A 27 7.53 10.05 -26.01
C GLU A 27 6.48 8.95 -25.72
N ASN A 28 6.13 8.74 -24.45
CA ASN A 28 5.27 7.63 -24.00
C ASN A 28 3.90 8.10 -23.45
N ALA A 29 3.50 9.35 -23.71
CA ALA A 29 2.30 9.96 -23.11
C ALA A 29 1.05 9.08 -23.21
N LYS A 30 0.81 8.48 -24.39
CA LYS A 30 -0.38 7.65 -24.61
C LYS A 30 -0.36 6.37 -23.77
N THR A 31 0.78 5.69 -23.70
CA THR A 31 0.91 4.45 -22.93
C THR A 31 0.88 4.74 -21.43
N ASP A 32 1.54 5.81 -21.00
CA ASP A 32 1.64 6.18 -19.59
C ASP A 32 0.30 6.68 -19.03
N VAL A 33 -0.48 7.42 -19.82
CA VAL A 33 -1.83 7.86 -19.42
C VAL A 33 -2.77 6.66 -19.28
N VAL A 34 -2.73 5.71 -20.21
CA VAL A 34 -3.57 4.49 -20.14
C VAL A 34 -3.15 3.62 -18.97
N SER A 35 -1.84 3.40 -18.78
CA SER A 35 -1.30 2.66 -17.64
C SER A 35 -1.69 3.33 -16.32
N GLY A 36 -1.48 4.64 -16.20
CA GLY A 36 -1.85 5.44 -15.04
C GLY A 36 -3.34 5.34 -14.70
N PHE A 37 -4.22 5.37 -15.70
CA PHE A 37 -5.66 5.19 -15.49
C PHE A 37 -6.00 3.78 -14.98
N ILE A 38 -5.42 2.73 -15.56
CA ILE A 38 -5.62 1.34 -15.10
C ILE A 38 -5.09 1.16 -13.67
N LEU A 39 -3.90 1.69 -13.38
CA LEU A 39 -3.28 1.66 -12.06
C LEU A 39 -4.12 2.42 -11.03
N PHE A 40 -4.71 3.56 -11.39
CA PHE A 40 -5.65 4.27 -10.54
C PHE A 40 -6.86 3.39 -10.17
N LEU A 41 -7.46 2.70 -11.14
CA LEU A 41 -8.58 1.79 -10.90
C LEU A 41 -8.21 0.60 -9.99
N ILE A 42 -6.96 0.14 -10.04
CA ILE A 42 -6.43 -0.90 -9.13
C ILE A 42 -6.12 -0.32 -7.74
N ALA A 43 -5.52 0.86 -7.70
CA ALA A 43 -4.99 1.46 -6.50
C ALA A 43 -6.09 1.98 -5.56
N LEU A 44 -7.17 2.55 -6.09
CA LEU A 44 -8.21 3.17 -5.27
C LEU A 44 -8.86 2.16 -4.29
N PRO A 45 -9.37 0.99 -4.72
CA PRO A 45 -9.91 -0.01 -3.79
C PRO A 45 -8.88 -0.50 -2.78
N LEU A 46 -7.63 -0.70 -3.24
CA LEU A 46 -6.55 -1.20 -2.39
C LEU A 46 -6.15 -0.19 -1.31
N CYS A 47 -6.12 1.10 -1.64
CA CYS A 47 -5.86 2.17 -0.68
C CYS A 47 -6.93 2.21 0.42
N LEU A 48 -8.21 2.10 0.06
CA LEU A 48 -9.32 2.06 1.01
C LEU A 48 -9.23 0.83 1.92
N ALA A 49 -9.00 -0.35 1.33
CA ALA A 49 -8.90 -1.60 2.08
C ALA A 49 -7.74 -1.58 3.08
N ILE A 50 -6.58 -1.07 2.68
CA ILE A 50 -5.40 -0.98 3.57
C ILE A 50 -5.66 0.00 4.73
N ALA A 51 -6.35 1.12 4.48
CA ALA A 51 -6.70 2.07 5.53
C ALA A 51 -7.61 1.45 6.59
N LEU A 52 -8.70 0.82 6.14
CA LEU A 52 -9.65 0.16 7.03
C LEU A 52 -9.01 -1.01 7.80
N ALA A 53 -8.18 -1.80 7.13
CA ALA A 53 -7.43 -2.88 7.78
C ALA A 53 -6.40 -2.36 8.80
N SER A 54 -5.92 -1.13 8.63
CA SER A 54 -5.02 -0.47 9.58
C SER A 54 -5.76 0.19 10.74
N GLY A 55 -7.10 0.21 10.75
CA GLY A 55 -7.91 0.94 11.74
C GLY A 55 -7.93 2.46 11.52
N ALA A 56 -7.49 2.95 10.35
CA ALA A 56 -7.51 4.35 9.99
C ALA A 56 -8.78 4.71 9.20
N PRO A 57 -9.19 5.99 9.15
CA PRO A 57 -10.24 6.45 8.24
C PRO A 57 -9.95 6.07 6.79
N ALA A 58 -10.95 5.63 6.04
CA ALA A 58 -10.77 5.16 4.66
C ALA A 58 -10.09 6.21 3.75
N ILE A 59 -10.41 7.48 3.96
CA ILE A 59 -9.84 8.62 3.24
C ILE A 59 -8.32 8.74 3.41
N ALA A 60 -7.75 8.28 4.52
CA ALA A 60 -6.30 8.31 4.78
C ALA A 60 -5.51 7.49 3.75
N GLY A 61 -6.08 6.38 3.29
CA GLY A 61 -5.49 5.58 2.21
C GLY A 61 -5.52 6.30 0.86
N VAL A 62 -6.61 7.03 0.58
CA VAL A 62 -6.76 7.81 -0.66
C VAL A 62 -5.74 8.96 -0.68
N ILE A 63 -5.64 9.71 0.43
CA ILE A 63 -4.66 10.78 0.62
C ILE A 63 -3.24 10.25 0.37
N ALA A 64 -2.88 9.14 1.00
CA ALA A 64 -1.57 8.52 0.81
C ALA A 64 -1.34 8.08 -0.64
N GLY A 65 -2.37 7.57 -1.33
CA GLY A 65 -2.31 7.27 -2.77
C GLY A 65 -2.03 8.51 -3.64
N ILE A 66 -2.68 9.63 -3.35
CA ILE A 66 -2.47 10.91 -4.06
C ILE A 66 -1.04 11.41 -3.84
N VAL A 67 -0.57 11.44 -2.59
CA VAL A 67 0.80 11.88 -2.24
C VAL A 67 1.84 10.93 -2.85
N ALA A 68 1.56 9.63 -2.89
CA ALA A 68 2.43 8.65 -3.52
C ALA A 68 2.60 8.86 -5.03
N GLY A 69 1.49 9.10 -5.75
CA GLY A 69 1.50 9.31 -7.19
C GLY A 69 2.06 10.68 -7.62
N THR A 70 1.99 11.68 -6.74
CA THR A 70 2.45 13.05 -7.03
C THR A 70 3.83 13.31 -6.43
N VAL A 71 3.95 13.39 -5.11
CA VAL A 71 5.17 13.79 -4.42
C VAL A 71 6.23 12.69 -4.44
N ALA A 72 5.87 11.48 -3.98
CA ALA A 72 6.86 10.41 -3.84
C ALA A 72 7.38 9.94 -5.20
N CYS A 73 6.51 9.83 -6.21
CA CYS A 73 6.90 9.42 -7.57
C CYS A 73 7.87 10.40 -8.24
N LEU A 74 7.70 11.71 -8.07
CA LEU A 74 8.57 12.72 -8.67
C LEU A 74 9.98 12.75 -8.04
N LEU A 75 10.06 12.43 -6.74
CA LEU A 75 11.30 12.50 -5.96
C LEU A 75 12.03 11.15 -5.88
N SER A 76 11.33 10.05 -6.15
CA SER A 76 11.84 8.67 -6.15
C SER A 76 12.95 8.44 -7.19
N GLY A 77 13.78 7.42 -6.92
CA GLY A 77 14.93 7.04 -7.74
C GLY A 77 14.68 5.84 -8.64
N SER A 78 13.44 5.34 -8.69
CA SER A 78 13.05 4.16 -9.44
C SER A 78 12.19 4.49 -10.66
N TYR A 79 12.26 3.64 -11.69
CA TYR A 79 11.72 3.97 -13.02
C TYR A 79 10.29 3.46 -13.25
N VAL A 80 9.99 2.23 -12.83
CA VAL A 80 8.69 1.57 -13.08
C VAL A 80 7.94 1.22 -11.80
N THR A 81 8.53 1.56 -10.65
CA THR A 81 7.96 1.30 -9.33
C THR A 81 6.82 2.24 -9.04
N ILE A 82 5.71 1.68 -8.57
CA ILE A 82 4.54 2.45 -8.13
C ILE A 82 4.51 2.46 -6.61
N ASN A 83 4.21 3.64 -6.06
CA ASN A 83 4.18 3.90 -4.63
C ASN A 83 2.73 3.87 -4.10
N GLY A 84 2.57 3.60 -2.81
CA GLY A 84 1.27 3.72 -2.14
C GLY A 84 1.25 3.10 -0.75
N PRO A 85 0.09 3.18 -0.06
CA PRO A 85 -0.16 2.41 1.15
C PRO A 85 0.06 0.94 0.88
N ALA A 86 0.62 0.26 1.88
CA ALA A 86 1.04 -1.12 1.75
C ALA A 86 0.47 -2.03 2.80
N ALA A 87 0.23 -3.26 2.39
CA ALA A 87 -0.29 -4.27 3.28
C ALA A 87 0.72 -4.67 4.37
N GLY A 88 2.03 -4.62 4.07
CA GLY A 88 3.11 -4.82 5.07
C GLY A 88 3.10 -3.78 6.19
N MET A 89 2.60 -2.57 5.91
CA MET A 89 2.47 -1.51 6.91
C MET A 89 1.21 -1.63 7.78
N ILE A 90 0.23 -2.48 7.44
CA ILE A 90 -1.04 -2.59 8.18
C ILE A 90 -0.82 -2.87 9.66
N VAL A 91 -0.02 -3.90 9.98
CA VAL A 91 0.22 -4.32 11.36
C VAL A 91 0.94 -3.23 12.15
N ILE A 92 1.86 -2.51 11.50
CA ILE A 92 2.64 -1.46 12.12
C ILE A 92 1.76 -0.23 12.40
N VAL A 93 0.93 0.16 11.43
CA VAL A 93 0.01 1.29 11.54
C VAL A 93 -1.09 0.99 12.56
N SER A 94 -1.73 -0.18 12.45
CA SER A 94 -2.76 -0.63 13.39
C SER A 94 -2.24 -0.66 14.82
N GLY A 95 -1.05 -1.25 15.05
CA GLY A 95 -0.47 -1.27 16.39
C GLY A 95 -0.15 0.12 16.95
N ALA A 96 0.34 1.04 16.10
CA ALA A 96 0.58 2.42 16.51
C ALA A 96 -0.73 3.15 16.84
N ILE A 97 -1.78 2.97 16.04
CA ILE A 97 -3.11 3.57 16.28
C ILE A 97 -3.72 3.02 17.57
N THR A 98 -3.62 1.72 17.82
CA THR A 98 -4.15 1.10 19.06
C THR A 98 -3.41 1.57 20.30
N GLU A 99 -2.08 1.76 20.23
CA GLU A 99 -1.26 2.13 21.40
C GLU A 99 -1.20 3.65 21.64
N LEU A 100 -1.24 4.47 20.60
CA LEU A 100 -1.03 5.94 20.69
C LEU A 100 -2.26 6.77 20.24
N GLY A 101 -3.20 6.17 19.52
CA GLY A 101 -4.23 6.90 18.79
C GLY A 101 -3.78 7.34 17.39
N TYR A 102 -4.76 7.70 16.55
CA TYR A 102 -4.53 8.00 15.14
C TYR A 102 -3.66 9.24 14.91
N GLU A 103 -3.93 10.34 15.61
CA GLU A 103 -3.20 11.60 15.44
C GLU A 103 -1.73 11.48 15.85
N SER A 104 -1.44 10.77 16.94
CA SER A 104 -0.08 10.46 17.37
C SER A 104 0.63 9.49 16.42
N ALA A 105 -0.08 8.53 15.82
CA ALA A 105 0.48 7.65 14.79
C ALA A 105 0.85 8.41 13.51
N LEU A 106 0.11 9.46 13.15
CA LEU A 106 0.49 10.38 12.06
C LEU A 106 1.78 11.13 12.40
N ALA A 107 1.92 11.65 13.62
CA ALA A 107 3.16 12.31 14.05
C ALA A 107 4.37 11.38 14.00
N VAL A 108 4.19 10.12 14.41
CA VAL A 108 5.20 9.06 14.26
C VAL A 108 5.62 8.92 12.79
N GLY A 109 4.66 8.90 11.86
CA GLY A 109 4.93 8.85 10.42
C GLY A 109 5.69 10.07 9.89
N VAL A 110 5.37 11.27 10.36
CA VAL A 110 6.10 12.51 10.02
C VAL A 110 7.56 12.42 10.46
N VAL A 111 7.81 12.03 11.71
CA VAL A 111 9.16 11.92 12.26
C VAL A 111 9.95 10.82 11.55
N ALA A 112 9.35 9.65 11.32
CA ALA A 112 9.97 8.57 10.58
C ALA A 112 10.36 9.01 9.15
N GLY A 113 9.48 9.72 8.44
CA GLY A 113 9.77 10.29 7.12
C GLY A 113 10.92 11.30 7.16
N GLY A 114 11.00 12.14 8.19
CA GLY A 114 12.13 13.04 8.42
C GLY A 114 13.45 12.29 8.62
N ILE A 115 13.44 11.22 9.41
CA ILE A 115 14.63 10.39 9.60
C ILE A 115 15.02 9.68 8.29
N GLN A 116 14.07 9.22 7.48
CA GLN A 116 14.34 8.64 6.14
C GLN A 116 15.07 9.65 5.24
N ILE A 117 14.66 10.91 5.24
CA ILE A 117 15.34 11.98 4.51
C ILE A 117 16.78 12.14 5.02
N LEU A 118 16.99 12.19 6.33
CA LEU A 118 18.34 12.28 6.93
C LEU A 118 19.22 11.07 6.55
N LEU A 119 18.66 9.87 6.60
CA LEU A 119 19.35 8.63 6.21
C LEU A 119 19.71 8.62 4.71
N SER A 120 18.88 9.22 3.85
CA SER A 120 19.19 9.35 2.43
C SER A 120 20.43 10.22 2.20
N PHE A 121 20.59 11.32 2.95
CA PHE A 121 21.78 12.17 2.90
C PHE A 121 23.01 11.46 3.48
N ALA A 122 22.82 10.62 4.50
CA ALA A 122 23.87 9.73 5.01
C ALA A 122 24.23 8.57 4.06
N ARG A 123 23.58 8.46 2.90
CA ARG A 123 23.75 7.39 1.90
C ARG A 123 23.41 5.99 2.42
N ALA A 124 22.50 5.91 3.39
CA ALA A 124 22.05 4.65 3.99
C ALA A 124 21.22 3.78 3.04
N GLY A 125 20.74 4.32 1.92
CA GLY A 125 20.02 3.55 0.90
C GLY A 125 20.86 2.42 0.29
N LYS A 126 22.20 2.50 0.37
CA LYS A 126 23.11 1.42 -0.05
C LYS A 126 23.11 0.21 0.88
N MET A 127 22.56 0.33 2.09
CA MET A 127 22.59 -0.74 3.09
C MET A 127 21.64 -1.89 2.77
N THR A 128 20.78 -1.74 1.76
CA THR A 128 19.80 -2.77 1.34
C THR A 128 20.48 -4.02 0.80
N GLY A 129 21.64 -3.86 0.16
CA GLY A 129 22.45 -4.98 -0.32
C GLY A 129 23.01 -5.89 0.78
N PHE A 130 22.88 -5.52 2.06
CA PHE A 130 23.28 -6.38 3.19
C PHE A 130 22.19 -7.36 3.63
N PHE A 131 20.95 -7.21 3.15
CA PHE A 131 19.86 -8.10 3.53
C PHE A 131 19.88 -9.36 2.65
N PRO A 132 20.03 -10.55 3.24
CA PRO A 132 19.97 -11.79 2.48
C PRO A 132 18.60 -11.94 1.82
N LEU A 133 18.57 -12.43 0.57
CA LEU A 133 17.31 -12.71 -0.13
C LEU A 133 16.38 -13.61 0.69
N SER A 134 16.90 -14.54 1.49
CA SER A 134 16.10 -15.41 2.36
C SER A 134 15.28 -14.64 3.39
N VAL A 135 15.82 -13.55 3.96
CA VAL A 135 15.11 -12.69 4.92
C VAL A 135 13.94 -11.99 4.23
N ILE A 136 14.16 -11.50 3.02
CA ILE A 136 13.13 -10.83 2.22
C ILE A 136 11.97 -11.79 1.89
N HIS A 137 12.29 -12.99 1.40
CA HIS A 137 11.27 -13.99 1.10
C HIS A 137 10.51 -14.41 2.37
N GLY A 138 11.19 -14.57 3.50
CA GLY A 138 10.57 -14.89 4.78
C GLY A 138 9.61 -13.78 5.25
N MET A 139 10.02 -12.52 5.14
CA MET A 139 9.20 -11.35 5.49
C MET A 139 7.94 -11.29 4.61
N LEU A 140 8.08 -11.37 3.28
CA LEU A 140 6.96 -11.35 2.34
C LEU A 140 5.99 -12.52 2.55
N ALA A 141 6.51 -13.72 2.83
CA ALA A 141 5.70 -14.89 3.12
C ALA A 141 4.92 -14.73 4.44
N GLY A 142 5.57 -14.21 5.49
CA GLY A 142 4.94 -13.94 6.78
C GLY A 142 3.83 -12.91 6.68
N ILE A 143 4.09 -11.78 6.01
CA ILE A 143 3.08 -10.74 5.75
C ILE A 143 1.90 -11.32 4.96
N GLY A 144 2.18 -12.07 3.89
CA GLY A 144 1.14 -12.72 3.10
C GLY A 144 0.27 -13.67 3.92
N LEU A 145 0.87 -14.49 4.80
CA LEU A 145 0.15 -15.38 5.70
C LEU A 145 -0.75 -14.64 6.69
N ILE A 146 -0.25 -13.58 7.32
CA ILE A 146 -1.02 -12.76 8.28
C ILE A 146 -2.19 -12.08 7.58
N ILE A 147 -1.98 -11.51 6.39
CA ILE A 147 -3.05 -10.89 5.60
C ILE A 147 -4.09 -11.93 5.21
N MET A 148 -3.68 -13.09 4.69
CA MET A 148 -4.63 -14.15 4.30
C MET A 148 -5.50 -14.56 5.49
N ALA A 149 -4.91 -14.75 6.66
CA ALA A 149 -5.67 -15.05 7.87
C ALA A 149 -6.63 -13.91 8.23
N GLY A 150 -6.15 -12.66 8.26
CA GLY A 150 -6.96 -11.47 8.51
C GLY A 150 -8.18 -11.35 7.59
N GLN A 151 -7.97 -11.56 6.29
CA GLN A 151 -9.03 -11.43 5.29
C GLN A 151 -10.06 -12.56 5.35
N ILE A 152 -9.74 -13.73 5.91
CA ILE A 152 -10.74 -14.79 6.14
C ILE A 152 -11.80 -14.31 7.13
N HIS A 153 -11.42 -13.65 8.22
CA HIS A 153 -12.38 -13.11 9.20
C HIS A 153 -13.29 -12.05 8.57
N VAL A 154 -12.68 -11.10 7.84
CA VAL A 154 -13.43 -10.02 7.15
C VAL A 154 -14.40 -10.61 6.12
N ALA A 155 -13.96 -11.60 5.34
CA ALA A 155 -14.81 -12.27 4.36
C ALA A 155 -16.00 -12.99 5.00
N LEU A 156 -15.89 -13.42 6.26
CA LEU A 156 -16.97 -14.07 7.02
C LEU A 156 -17.84 -13.08 7.81
N GLY A 157 -17.55 -11.77 7.76
CA GLY A 157 -18.30 -10.74 8.47
C GLY A 157 -17.80 -10.42 9.87
N ARG A 158 -16.56 -10.80 10.23
CA ARG A 158 -15.91 -10.44 11.50
C ARG A 158 -14.77 -9.48 11.24
N LEU A 159 -14.95 -8.20 11.59
CA LEU A 159 -13.97 -7.14 11.32
C LEU A 159 -12.78 -7.14 12.28
N ASN A 160 -12.97 -7.62 13.51
CA ASN A 160 -11.94 -7.68 14.52
C ASN A 160 -11.95 -9.06 15.18
N PRO A 161 -10.98 -9.94 14.88
CA PRO A 161 -10.92 -11.26 15.50
C PRO A 161 -10.44 -11.21 16.97
N GLY A 162 -10.10 -10.03 17.52
CA GLY A 162 -9.59 -9.89 18.90
C GLY A 162 -8.18 -10.47 19.10
N ALA A 163 -7.54 -10.93 18.02
CA ALA A 163 -6.23 -11.56 18.04
C ALA A 163 -5.27 -10.96 17.01
N HIS A 164 -4.03 -10.73 17.42
CA HIS A 164 -2.99 -10.11 16.62
C HIS A 164 -1.81 -11.05 16.33
N GLY A 165 -1.07 -10.77 15.26
CA GLY A 165 0.10 -11.57 14.88
C GLY A 165 -0.27 -13.01 14.58
N PHE A 166 0.44 -13.98 15.16
CA PHE A 166 0.16 -15.41 14.95
C PHE A 166 -1.11 -15.91 15.64
N HIS A 167 -1.66 -15.19 16.62
CA HIS A 167 -2.89 -15.61 17.28
C HIS A 167 -4.13 -15.42 16.39
N ILE A 168 -4.03 -14.66 15.30
CA ILE A 168 -5.14 -14.53 14.33
C ILE A 168 -5.57 -15.88 13.74
N PHE A 169 -4.64 -16.83 13.61
CA PHE A 169 -4.94 -18.16 13.08
C PHE A 169 -5.82 -19.00 14.01
N THR A 170 -5.77 -18.76 15.32
CA THR A 170 -6.61 -19.52 16.28
C THR A 170 -8.07 -19.08 16.23
N GLU A 171 -8.33 -17.87 15.74
CA GLU A 171 -9.68 -17.32 15.61
C GLU A 171 -10.39 -17.74 14.32
N ILE A 172 -9.71 -18.47 13.43
CA ILE A 172 -10.29 -18.89 12.15
C ILE A 172 -11.49 -19.84 12.37
N PRO A 173 -11.38 -20.94 13.15
CA PRO A 173 -12.53 -21.82 13.37
C PRO A 173 -13.74 -21.11 14.00
N PRO A 174 -13.59 -20.32 15.10
CA PRO A 174 -14.70 -19.53 15.65
C PRO A 174 -15.36 -18.57 14.66
N SER A 175 -14.60 -18.07 13.68
CA SER A 175 -15.14 -17.16 12.65
C SER A 175 -16.03 -17.87 11.64
N PHE A 176 -15.84 -19.17 11.40
CA PHE A 176 -16.77 -19.97 10.62
C PHE A 176 -18.04 -20.31 11.40
N GLU A 177 -17.96 -20.44 12.72
CA GLU A 177 -19.12 -20.71 13.57
C GLU A 177 -20.06 -19.49 13.65
N ASN A 178 -19.47 -18.28 13.67
CA ASN A 178 -20.20 -17.02 13.80
C ASN A 178 -20.19 -16.19 12.51
N LEU A 179 -20.24 -16.86 11.34
CA LEU A 179 -20.23 -16.14 10.08
C LEU A 179 -21.56 -15.41 9.83
N VAL A 180 -21.49 -14.27 9.16
CA VAL A 180 -22.64 -13.52 8.64
C VAL A 180 -22.86 -13.95 7.18
N PRO A 181 -23.92 -14.72 6.86
CA PRO A 181 -24.09 -15.31 5.53
C PRO A 181 -24.08 -14.29 4.39
N GLU A 182 -24.67 -13.12 4.62
CA GLU A 182 -24.77 -12.05 3.64
C GLU A 182 -23.39 -11.52 3.23
N ILE A 183 -22.48 -11.38 4.21
CA ILE A 183 -21.10 -10.93 3.98
C ILE A 183 -20.25 -12.07 3.41
N ALA A 184 -20.45 -13.29 3.91
CA ALA A 184 -19.78 -14.50 3.41
C ALA A 184 -19.99 -14.72 1.91
N VAL A 185 -21.21 -14.46 1.41
CA VAL A 185 -21.53 -14.52 -0.02
C VAL A 185 -20.74 -13.48 -0.81
N ILE A 186 -20.60 -12.26 -0.28
CA ILE A 186 -19.80 -11.19 -0.91
C ILE A 186 -18.33 -11.59 -0.96
N GLY A 187 -17.77 -12.09 0.15
CA GLY A 187 -16.40 -12.57 0.22
C GLY A 187 -16.12 -13.71 -0.77
N ALA A 188 -17.00 -14.71 -0.81
CA ALA A 188 -16.90 -15.82 -1.76
C ALA A 188 -17.01 -15.36 -3.22
N ALA A 189 -17.92 -14.44 -3.52
CA ALA A 189 -18.07 -13.85 -4.85
C ALA A 189 -16.82 -13.05 -5.27
N ALA A 190 -16.24 -12.28 -4.36
CA ALA A 190 -15.01 -11.54 -4.62
C ALA A 190 -13.84 -12.48 -4.95
N VAL A 191 -13.66 -13.56 -4.18
CA VAL A 191 -12.65 -14.59 -4.48
C VAL A 191 -12.92 -15.26 -5.83
N ALA A 192 -14.17 -15.60 -6.12
CA ALA A 192 -14.56 -16.19 -7.41
C ALA A 192 -14.25 -15.24 -8.57
N VAL A 193 -14.53 -13.94 -8.44
CA VAL A 193 -14.20 -12.92 -9.45
C VAL A 193 -12.68 -12.83 -9.63
N MET A 194 -11.91 -12.76 -8.54
CA MET A 194 -10.44 -12.68 -8.62
C MET A 194 -9.81 -13.88 -9.34
N ILE A 195 -10.43 -15.06 -9.22
CA ILE A 195 -9.99 -16.30 -9.88
C ILE A 195 -10.47 -16.35 -11.34
N VAL A 196 -11.77 -16.14 -11.59
CA VAL A 196 -12.38 -16.39 -12.90
C VAL A 196 -12.15 -15.23 -13.87
N TRP A 197 -12.19 -13.98 -13.42
CA TRP A 197 -12.17 -12.80 -14.28
C TRP A 197 -10.92 -12.69 -15.17
N PRO A 198 -9.68 -12.92 -14.67
CA PRO A 198 -8.49 -12.90 -15.51
C PRO A 198 -8.49 -13.98 -16.61
N ARG A 199 -9.33 -15.01 -16.51
CA ARG A 199 -9.46 -16.09 -17.50
C ARG A 199 -10.39 -15.75 -18.65
N LEU A 200 -11.16 -14.66 -18.58
CA LEU A 200 -12.15 -14.24 -19.60
C LEU A 200 -11.52 -13.57 -20.85
N GLY A 201 -10.26 -13.87 -21.16
CA GLY A 201 -9.58 -13.41 -22.38
C GLY A 201 -9.39 -11.90 -22.43
N LYS A 202 -9.96 -11.24 -23.46
CA LYS A 202 -9.74 -9.81 -23.74
C LYS A 202 -10.38 -8.89 -22.70
N VAL A 203 -11.55 -9.25 -22.17
CA VAL A 203 -12.29 -8.43 -21.18
C VAL A 203 -11.54 -8.37 -19.86
N GLY A 204 -11.03 -9.52 -19.40
CA GLY A 204 -10.24 -9.62 -18.16
C GLY A 204 -8.91 -8.87 -18.21
N LYS A 205 -8.40 -8.52 -19.41
CA LYS A 205 -7.21 -7.68 -19.58
C LYS A 205 -7.51 -6.19 -19.55
N LEU A 206 -8.75 -5.78 -19.86
CA LEU A 206 -9.14 -4.39 -19.95
C LEU A 206 -9.60 -3.84 -18.59
N VAL A 207 -10.36 -4.64 -17.85
CA VAL A 207 -10.91 -4.24 -16.54
C VAL A 207 -10.24 -5.05 -15.43
N PRO A 208 -9.57 -4.41 -14.47
CA PRO A 208 -8.94 -5.11 -13.35
C PRO A 208 -9.93 -5.92 -12.53
N ALA A 209 -9.55 -7.15 -12.18
CA ALA A 209 -10.38 -8.03 -11.34
C ALA A 209 -10.75 -7.40 -9.98
N PRO A 210 -9.88 -6.65 -9.28
CA PRO A 210 -10.26 -5.98 -8.02
C PRO A 210 -11.43 -5.00 -8.18
N LEU A 211 -11.48 -4.25 -9.29
CA LEU A 211 -12.58 -3.31 -9.55
C LEU A 211 -13.90 -4.05 -9.75
N VAL A 212 -13.86 -5.15 -10.50
CA VAL A 212 -15.04 -5.98 -10.77
C VAL A 212 -15.52 -6.63 -9.48
N ALA A 213 -14.60 -7.09 -8.63
CA ALA A 213 -14.94 -7.66 -7.33
C ALA A 213 -15.68 -6.64 -6.45
N VAL A 214 -15.24 -5.37 -6.44
CA VAL A 214 -15.96 -4.29 -5.74
C VAL A 214 -17.36 -4.10 -6.33
N VAL A 215 -17.49 -3.96 -7.65
CA VAL A 215 -18.81 -3.75 -8.30
C VAL A 215 -19.77 -4.91 -8.03
N VAL A 216 -19.31 -6.15 -8.20
CA VAL A 216 -20.10 -7.36 -7.93
C VAL A 216 -20.49 -7.42 -6.45
N GLY A 217 -19.54 -7.16 -5.55
CA GLY A 217 -19.79 -7.12 -4.11
C GLY A 217 -20.83 -6.06 -3.74
N THR A 218 -20.75 -4.85 -4.29
CA THR A 218 -21.73 -3.77 -4.07
C THR A 218 -23.12 -4.15 -4.58
N VAL A 219 -23.22 -4.79 -5.75
CA VAL A 219 -24.50 -5.24 -6.30
C VAL A 219 -25.12 -6.34 -5.42
N ILE A 220 -24.32 -7.31 -4.98
CA ILE A 220 -24.79 -8.37 -4.06
C ILE A 220 -25.25 -7.75 -2.74
N ALA A 221 -24.47 -6.81 -2.19
CA ALA A 221 -24.82 -6.12 -0.96
C ALA A 221 -26.14 -5.36 -1.07
N ALA A 222 -26.38 -4.69 -2.19
CA ALA A 222 -27.63 -3.97 -2.45
C ALA A 222 -28.85 -4.91 -2.57
N ILE A 223 -28.67 -6.12 -3.13
CA ILE A 223 -29.76 -7.08 -3.29
C ILE A 223 -30.11 -7.77 -1.96
N ASN A 224 -29.09 -8.17 -1.19
CA ASN A 224 -29.28 -8.96 0.03
C ASN A 224 -29.45 -8.09 1.29
N GLY A 225 -29.51 -6.76 1.15
CA GLY A 225 -29.60 -5.83 2.28
C GLY A 225 -28.33 -5.78 3.15
N ALA A 226 -27.21 -6.34 2.66
CA ALA A 226 -25.97 -6.43 3.43
C ALA A 226 -25.38 -5.06 3.75
N GLY A 227 -25.73 -4.02 2.99
CA GLY A 227 -25.25 -2.65 3.18
C GLY A 227 -25.71 -1.99 4.49
N ASP A 228 -26.82 -2.44 5.06
CA ASP A 228 -27.37 -1.91 6.31
C ASP A 228 -26.94 -2.74 7.54
N ILE A 229 -26.16 -3.80 7.32
CA ILE A 229 -25.67 -4.65 8.41
C ILE A 229 -24.63 -3.88 9.22
N LEU A 230 -24.94 -3.72 10.50
CA LEU A 230 -24.00 -3.27 11.51
C LEU A 230 -23.21 -4.48 12.01
N ILE A 231 -21.91 -4.45 11.81
CA ILE A 231 -20.99 -5.47 12.32
C ILE A 231 -20.54 -4.97 13.70
N GLU A 232 -20.77 -5.78 14.73
CA GLU A 232 -20.26 -5.52 16.07
C GLU A 232 -18.72 -5.65 16.08
N ASP A 233 -18.06 -4.61 16.56
CA ASP A 233 -16.65 -4.62 16.95
C ASP A 233 -16.57 -4.98 18.45
N GLU A 234 -15.57 -5.76 18.86
CA GLU A 234 -15.45 -6.23 20.26
C GLU A 234 -15.20 -5.08 21.26
N GLU A 235 -14.81 -3.90 20.79
CA GLU A 235 -14.73 -2.68 21.60
C GLU A 235 -16.11 -2.05 21.90
N GLY A 236 -17.20 -2.72 21.52
CA GLY A 236 -18.58 -2.27 21.75
C GLY A 236 -19.10 -1.25 20.73
N GLY A 237 -18.36 -1.04 19.64
CA GLY A 237 -18.76 -0.16 18.54
C GLY A 237 -19.41 -0.95 17.40
N THR A 238 -20.46 -0.40 16.79
CA THR A 238 -21.00 -0.95 15.53
C THR A 238 -20.36 -0.25 14.34
N ARG A 239 -19.74 -0.99 13.42
CA ARG A 239 -19.29 -0.45 12.13
C ARG A 239 -20.25 -0.86 11.02
N SER A 240 -20.56 0.06 10.13
CA SER A 240 -21.30 -0.30 8.91
C SER A 240 -20.47 -1.28 8.09
N SER A 241 -21.13 -2.24 7.46
CA SER A 241 -20.56 -3.10 6.43
C SER A 241 -20.10 -2.31 5.18
N THR A 242 -20.57 -1.07 5.03
CA THR A 242 -20.18 -0.16 3.94
C THR A 242 -19.08 0.81 4.35
N VAL A 243 -18.27 1.21 3.37
CA VAL A 243 -17.21 2.20 3.57
C VAL A 243 -17.81 3.59 3.49
N ASP A 244 -17.93 4.26 4.63
CA ASP A 244 -18.23 5.69 4.66
C ASP A 244 -16.96 6.48 4.34
N LEU A 245 -17.01 7.27 3.27
CA LEU A 245 -15.93 8.18 2.89
C LEU A 245 -16.04 9.53 3.62
N GLY A 246 -17.12 9.76 4.36
CA GLY A 246 -17.42 11.02 5.01
C GLY A 246 -17.80 12.12 4.02
N GLY A 247 -17.44 13.36 4.37
CA GLY A 247 -17.62 14.55 3.54
C GLY A 247 -16.58 14.67 2.40
N GLY A 248 -16.24 15.90 2.01
CA GLY A 248 -15.24 16.12 0.98
C GLY A 248 -13.84 15.66 1.39
N LEU A 249 -12.90 15.54 0.45
CA LEU A 249 -11.49 15.18 0.73
C LEU A 249 -10.84 16.09 1.80
N LEU A 250 -11.30 17.34 1.90
CA LEU A 250 -10.82 18.33 2.88
C LEU A 250 -11.29 18.02 4.31
N ASP A 251 -12.45 17.40 4.46
CA ASP A 251 -12.99 17.01 5.77
C ASP A 251 -12.26 15.78 6.33
N GLY A 252 -11.57 15.04 5.46
CA GLY A 252 -10.71 13.91 5.81
C GLY A 252 -9.28 14.28 6.21
N LEU A 253 -8.91 15.57 6.20
CA LEU A 253 -7.59 16.02 6.62
C LEU A 253 -7.50 16.00 8.14
N THR A 254 -6.47 15.36 8.67
CA THR A 254 -6.19 15.29 10.10
C THR A 254 -4.76 15.75 10.36
N SER A 255 -4.59 16.65 11.32
CA SER A 255 -3.26 17.11 11.72
C SER A 255 -2.61 16.12 12.69
N PRO A 256 -1.29 15.88 12.58
CA PRO A 256 -0.57 15.03 13.52
C PRO A 256 -0.45 15.67 14.91
N ASP A 257 -0.57 14.85 15.97
CA ASP A 257 -0.28 15.24 17.35
C ASP A 257 1.11 14.74 17.78
N PHE A 258 2.02 15.66 18.05
CA PHE A 258 3.41 15.34 18.42
C PHE A 258 3.60 15.06 19.91
N SER A 259 2.55 15.14 20.73
CA SER A 259 2.60 14.99 22.18
C SER A 259 3.24 13.67 22.62
N ASP A 260 2.89 12.57 21.95
CA ASP A 260 3.37 11.23 22.32
C ASP A 260 4.63 10.79 21.57
N VAL A 261 5.09 11.53 20.56
CA VAL A 261 6.12 11.04 19.62
C VAL A 261 7.48 10.78 20.29
N LEU A 262 7.79 11.52 21.36
CA LEU A 262 9.02 11.40 22.14
C LEU A 262 8.88 10.48 23.36
N THR A 263 7.71 9.89 23.58
CA THR A 263 7.51 8.91 24.65
C THR A 263 8.18 7.58 24.30
N GLY A 264 8.33 6.69 25.28
CA GLY A 264 8.84 5.33 25.03
C GLY A 264 8.07 4.58 23.93
N PRO A 265 6.73 4.51 24.01
CA PRO A 265 5.88 3.98 22.94
C PRO A 265 6.02 4.73 21.61
N GLY A 266 6.07 6.07 21.62
CA GLY A 266 6.27 6.88 20.42
C GLY A 266 7.57 6.54 19.68
N LEU A 267 8.70 6.51 20.39
CA LEU A 267 10.01 6.18 19.82
C LEU A 267 10.06 4.74 19.28
N LYS A 268 9.42 3.79 19.96
CA LYS A 268 9.25 2.41 19.48
C LYS A 268 8.56 2.40 18.10
N TRP A 269 7.44 3.10 17.96
CA TRP A 269 6.71 3.14 16.68
C TRP A 269 7.45 3.94 15.60
N VAL A 270 8.15 5.02 15.94
CA VAL A 270 9.03 5.75 15.01
C VAL A 270 10.08 4.81 14.43
N PHE A 271 10.73 4.01 15.28
CA PHE A 271 11.72 3.04 14.84
C PHE A 271 11.11 1.98 13.91
N LEU A 272 9.94 1.43 14.26
CA LEU A 272 9.25 0.43 13.45
C LEU A 272 8.81 0.98 12.09
N TYR A 273 8.18 2.16 12.05
CA TYR A 273 7.81 2.83 10.80
C TYR A 273 9.03 3.08 9.93
N LEU A 274 10.07 3.67 10.51
CA LEU A 274 11.32 3.97 9.82
C LEU A 274 11.93 2.72 9.21
N PHE A 275 12.09 1.66 10.00
CA PHE A 275 12.80 0.47 9.56
C PHE A 275 12.00 -0.32 8.53
N VAL A 276 10.73 -0.62 8.82
CA VAL A 276 9.88 -1.42 7.92
C VAL A 276 9.63 -0.67 6.63
N ALA A 277 9.21 0.60 6.67
CA ALA A 277 8.90 1.34 5.46
C ALA A 277 10.13 1.54 4.55
N SER A 278 11.30 1.78 5.15
CA SER A 278 12.54 1.94 4.39
C SER A 278 12.98 0.63 3.75
N LEU A 279 13.00 -0.45 4.53
CA LEU A 279 13.46 -1.75 4.03
C LEU A 279 12.51 -2.28 2.97
N GLU A 280 11.21 -2.33 3.24
CA GLU A 280 10.26 -2.87 2.27
C GLU A 280 10.28 -2.08 0.96
N SER A 281 10.37 -0.74 1.04
CA SER A 281 10.40 0.07 -0.17
C SER A 281 11.65 -0.20 -1.01
N LEU A 282 12.82 -0.29 -0.38
CA LEU A 282 14.07 -0.46 -1.10
C LEU A 282 14.23 -1.88 -1.65
N LEU A 283 13.82 -2.89 -0.88
CA LEU A 283 13.81 -4.28 -1.33
C LEU A 283 12.81 -4.50 -2.46
N THR A 284 11.65 -3.84 -2.39
CA THR A 284 10.67 -3.86 -3.47
C THR A 284 11.22 -3.18 -4.72
N ALA A 285 11.84 -2.00 -4.60
CA ALA A 285 12.46 -1.33 -5.74
C ALA A 285 13.52 -2.22 -6.41
N GLU A 286 14.37 -2.91 -5.64
CA GLU A 286 15.35 -3.86 -6.19
C GLU A 286 14.69 -5.08 -6.86
N ALA A 287 13.59 -5.61 -6.28
CA ALA A 287 12.83 -6.69 -6.89
C ALA A 287 12.19 -6.27 -8.22
N ILE A 288 11.70 -5.03 -8.29
CA ILE A 288 11.10 -4.45 -9.50
C ILE A 288 12.15 -4.16 -10.58
N ASP A 289 13.37 -3.72 -10.23
CA ASP A 289 14.48 -3.59 -11.18
C ASP A 289 14.79 -4.91 -11.92
N LYS A 290 14.55 -6.06 -11.27
CA LYS A 290 14.73 -7.39 -11.89
C LYS A 290 13.63 -7.73 -12.90
N LEU A 291 12.46 -7.09 -12.79
CA LEU A 291 11.33 -7.22 -13.71
C LEU A 291 11.34 -6.14 -14.80
N ASP A 292 12.11 -5.06 -14.64
CA ASP A 292 12.23 -3.99 -15.63
C ASP A 292 12.72 -4.55 -17.00
N PRO A 293 11.93 -4.41 -18.09
CA PRO A 293 12.30 -4.91 -19.43
C PRO A 293 13.61 -4.33 -19.96
N TRP A 294 13.95 -3.11 -19.55
CA TRP A 294 15.17 -2.39 -19.93
C TRP A 294 16.33 -2.64 -18.96
N LYS A 295 16.11 -3.40 -17.86
CA LYS A 295 17.11 -3.75 -16.84
C LYS A 295 17.84 -2.52 -16.27
N ARG A 296 17.10 -1.42 -16.10
CA ARG A 296 17.60 -0.22 -15.43
C ARG A 296 17.82 -0.52 -13.95
N ARG A 297 18.65 0.31 -13.30
CA ARG A 297 18.93 0.21 -11.87
C ARG A 297 18.46 1.47 -11.17
N SER A 298 17.66 1.30 -10.14
CA SER A 298 17.15 2.38 -9.31
C SER A 298 18.23 2.96 -8.40
N ASP A 299 18.20 4.27 -8.17
CA ASP A 299 19.03 4.91 -7.15
C ASP A 299 18.35 4.77 -5.78
N MET A 300 18.86 3.84 -4.97
CA MET A 300 18.29 3.52 -3.65
C MET A 300 18.38 4.66 -2.64
N ASN A 301 19.32 5.60 -2.78
CA ASN A 301 19.36 6.77 -1.88
C ASN A 301 18.28 7.77 -2.27
N ARG A 302 18.10 7.99 -3.58
CA ARG A 302 17.03 8.84 -4.08
C ARG A 302 15.65 8.21 -3.84
N GLU A 303 15.55 6.89 -3.90
CA GLU A 303 14.36 6.15 -3.49
C GLU A 303 14.04 6.42 -2.02
N LEU A 304 15.01 6.23 -1.12
CA LEU A 304 14.82 6.51 0.31
C LEU A 304 14.44 7.97 0.58
N PHE A 305 15.04 8.93 -0.14
CA PHE A 305 14.69 10.34 -0.06
C PHE A 305 13.23 10.59 -0.48
N GLY A 306 12.82 10.08 -1.65
CA GLY A 306 11.45 10.23 -2.15
C GLY A 306 10.41 9.62 -1.22
N LYS A 307 10.73 8.48 -0.59
CA LYS A 307 9.87 7.87 0.45
C LYS A 307 9.79 8.71 1.70
N GLY A 308 10.92 9.22 2.18
CA GLY A 308 10.95 10.09 3.35
C GLY A 308 10.08 11.33 3.18
N VAL A 309 10.20 12.01 2.02
CA VAL A 309 9.35 13.17 1.71
C VAL A 309 7.89 12.76 1.55
N GLY A 310 7.60 11.69 0.81
CA GLY A 310 6.23 11.20 0.62
C GLY A 310 5.54 10.82 1.93
N ASN A 311 6.22 10.08 2.81
CA ASN A 311 5.73 9.66 4.12
C ASN A 311 5.51 10.85 5.04
N MET A 312 6.46 11.79 5.06
CA MET A 312 6.35 13.01 5.84
C MET A 312 5.12 13.82 5.40
N VAL A 313 4.97 14.07 4.09
CA VAL A 313 3.84 14.85 3.56
C VAL A 313 2.52 14.13 3.79
N SER A 314 2.44 12.83 3.50
CA SER A 314 1.24 12.03 3.68
C SER A 314 0.77 12.07 5.14
N SER A 315 1.68 11.76 6.07
CA SER A 315 1.33 11.72 7.50
C SER A 315 0.99 13.12 8.05
N ALA A 316 1.60 14.18 7.52
CA ALA A 316 1.32 15.55 7.93
C ALA A 316 -0.10 16.03 7.58
N ILE A 317 -0.75 15.39 6.61
CA ILE A 317 -2.10 15.76 6.14
C ILE A 317 -3.15 14.65 6.41
N GLY A 318 -2.84 13.68 7.26
CA GLY A 318 -3.78 12.62 7.64
C GLY A 318 -3.79 11.41 6.72
N GLY A 319 -2.74 11.21 5.93
CA GLY A 319 -2.54 10.03 5.09
C GLY A 319 -1.67 8.96 5.76
N LEU A 320 -1.83 7.71 5.33
CA LEU A 320 -1.02 6.58 5.77
C LEU A 320 0.43 6.66 5.25
N PRO A 321 1.38 5.98 5.91
CA PRO A 321 2.70 5.75 5.32
C PRO A 321 2.60 4.92 4.04
N MET A 322 3.50 5.19 3.11
CA MET A 322 3.62 4.56 1.81
C MET A 322 5.01 3.93 1.62
N ILE A 323 5.04 2.89 0.80
CA ILE A 323 6.25 2.23 0.34
C ILE A 323 6.17 1.96 -1.17
N ALA A 324 7.14 1.23 -1.70
CA ALA A 324 7.09 0.72 -3.07
C ALA A 324 6.25 -0.57 -3.07
N GLU A 325 5.40 -0.72 -4.09
CA GLU A 325 4.40 -1.80 -4.11
C GLU A 325 4.62 -2.77 -5.27
N VAL A 326 4.88 -4.05 -4.96
CA VAL A 326 5.19 -5.06 -5.98
C VAL A 326 4.02 -5.29 -6.92
N VAL A 327 2.79 -5.39 -6.40
CA VAL A 327 1.59 -5.74 -7.19
C VAL A 327 1.28 -4.63 -8.19
N ARG A 328 1.34 -3.37 -7.76
CA ARG A 328 1.09 -2.19 -8.61
C ARG A 328 2.20 -2.01 -9.64
N SER A 329 3.45 -2.17 -9.21
CA SER A 329 4.62 -2.06 -10.10
C SER A 329 4.61 -3.16 -11.17
N LYS A 330 4.21 -4.38 -10.83
CA LYS A 330 4.07 -5.47 -11.81
C LYS A 330 2.93 -5.22 -12.80
N ALA A 331 1.86 -4.55 -12.40
CA ALA A 331 0.78 -4.17 -13.31
C ALA A 331 1.16 -2.99 -14.23
N ASN A 332 2.15 -2.18 -13.83
CA ASN A 332 2.68 -1.08 -14.63
C ASN A 332 3.61 -1.57 -15.76
N ILE A 333 4.33 -2.68 -15.55
CA ILE A 333 5.22 -3.33 -16.52
C ILE A 333 4.41 -4.14 -17.54
#